data_AF-A0A3A9X979-F1
#
_entry.id   AF-A0A3A9X979-F1
#
_cell.length_a   1.000
_cell.length_b   1.000
_cell.length_c   1.000
_cell.angle_alpha   90.00
_cell.angle_beta   90.00
_cell.angle_gamma   90.00
#
_symmetry.space_group_name_H-M   'P 1'
#
loop_
_entity.id
_entity.type
_entity.pdbx_description
1 polymer ?
#
loop_
_entity_poly.entity_id
_entity_poly.type
_entity_poly.pdbx_seq_one_letter_code
_entity_poly.pdbx_strand_id
1 'polypeptide(L)'
;MKTPFLIFILYFLNLTTVEIVGKYQIENDLSFDTLELKDDGTYEYLSRGDSCWTWSDIKGIWELKEDVLILHHNYSYVENATEYIEQTDEISKDFVIVQIKDNFGKSISDFEVNYSSIDWKKKQTKKTDENGIVKFDKYGVIYNKNDSASIQIKYLENGKESSESAVVERNSDRITININSEPKTIHKREKYSFEFKKGKLKSIEFPYVDEISSYKKL
;
A
#
# COMPACT_ATOMS: atom_id res chain seq x y z
N MET A 1 5.18 -64.21 15.84
CA MET A 1 5.68 -63.02 15.13
C MET A 1 4.62 -61.93 15.20
N LYS A 2 4.88 -60.85 15.93
CA LYS A 2 4.06 -59.63 15.90
C LYS A 2 5.00 -58.43 15.78
N THR A 3 4.75 -57.65 14.75
CA THR A 3 5.59 -56.61 14.15
C THR A 3 5.66 -55.34 15.02
N PRO A 4 6.83 -54.72 15.22
CA PRO A 4 6.91 -53.34 15.68
C PRO A 4 6.98 -52.43 14.44
N PHE A 5 5.90 -51.73 14.11
CA PHE A 5 5.87 -50.81 12.98
C PHE A 5 5.00 -49.60 13.30
N LEU A 6 5.31 -48.86 14.38
CA LEU A 6 4.55 -47.66 14.71
C LEU A 6 5.31 -46.62 15.56
N ILE A 7 6.62 -46.43 15.33
CA ILE A 7 7.38 -45.28 15.91
C ILE A 7 8.07 -44.44 14.82
N PHE A 8 8.09 -44.89 13.57
CA PHE A 8 8.90 -44.27 12.52
C PHE A 8 8.23 -43.10 11.77
N ILE A 9 6.93 -42.83 11.99
CA ILE A 9 6.17 -41.82 11.22
C ILE A 9 6.29 -40.41 11.85
N LEU A 10 6.58 -40.29 13.15
CA LEU A 10 6.72 -39.00 13.84
C LEU A 10 8.11 -38.35 13.67
N TYR A 11 9.14 -39.11 13.29
CA TYR A 11 10.46 -38.53 13.00
C TYR A 11 10.52 -37.87 11.62
N PHE A 12 9.83 -38.42 10.61
CA PHE A 12 9.85 -37.85 9.25
C PHE A 12 9.14 -36.50 9.13
N LEU A 13 8.07 -36.26 9.91
CA LEU A 13 7.38 -34.96 9.93
C LEU A 13 8.20 -33.85 10.63
N ASN A 14 9.11 -34.22 11.54
CA ASN A 14 10.00 -33.27 12.21
C ASN A 14 11.31 -33.01 11.44
N LEU A 15 11.73 -33.90 10.55
CA LEU A 15 12.97 -33.75 9.78
C LEU A 15 12.85 -32.67 8.70
N THR A 16 11.72 -32.63 8.00
CA THR A 16 11.47 -31.63 6.93
C THR A 16 11.27 -30.22 7.49
N THR A 17 10.67 -30.08 8.67
CA THR A 17 10.52 -28.78 9.35
C THR A 17 11.87 -28.25 9.85
N VAL A 18 12.75 -29.11 10.37
CA VAL A 18 14.12 -28.70 10.75
C VAL A 18 14.96 -28.31 9.52
N GLU A 19 14.78 -28.98 8.38
CA GLU A 19 15.53 -28.67 7.15
C GLU A 19 15.13 -27.33 6.53
N ILE A 20 13.84 -26.96 6.59
CA ILE A 20 13.35 -25.71 6.00
C ILE A 20 13.56 -24.48 6.90
N VAL A 21 13.69 -24.65 8.22
CA VAL A 21 13.97 -23.53 9.13
C VAL A 21 15.32 -22.88 8.81
N GLY A 22 15.34 -21.55 8.74
CA GLY A 22 16.55 -20.77 8.45
C GLY A 22 16.26 -19.53 7.60
N LYS A 23 17.33 -18.82 7.26
CA LYS A 23 17.28 -17.60 6.46
C LYS A 23 17.59 -17.91 5.00
N TYR A 24 16.79 -17.34 4.13
CA TYR A 24 16.90 -17.44 2.68
C TYR A 24 17.11 -16.06 2.08
N GLN A 25 17.91 -15.98 1.03
CA GLN A 25 18.12 -14.77 0.25
C GLN A 25 17.69 -15.00 -1.18
N ILE A 26 17.00 -14.01 -1.76
CA ILE A 26 16.63 -14.04 -3.17
C ILE A 26 17.86 -14.15 -4.07
N GLU A 27 17.76 -14.93 -5.14
CA GLU A 27 18.79 -15.06 -6.18
C GLU A 27 18.52 -14.02 -7.28
N ASN A 28 18.71 -12.73 -6.96
CA ASN A 28 18.58 -11.58 -7.87
C ASN A 28 19.64 -10.52 -7.54
N ASP A 29 20.34 -10.00 -8.55
CA ASP A 29 21.44 -9.03 -8.36
C ASP A 29 20.97 -7.62 -7.93
N LEU A 30 19.70 -7.29 -8.16
CA LEU A 30 19.08 -5.98 -7.86
C LEU A 30 18.19 -6.02 -6.60
N SER A 31 18.11 -7.17 -5.94
CA SER A 31 17.26 -7.35 -4.76
C SER A 31 18.01 -8.09 -3.67
N PHE A 32 17.97 -7.53 -2.47
CA PHE A 32 18.58 -8.12 -1.28
C PHE A 32 17.51 -8.71 -0.36
N ASP A 33 16.39 -9.13 -0.93
CA ASP A 33 15.25 -9.63 -0.18
C ASP A 33 15.62 -10.89 0.59
N THR A 34 15.10 -11.00 1.81
CA THR A 34 15.34 -12.17 2.66
C THR A 34 14.05 -12.71 3.25
N LEU A 35 13.96 -14.03 3.36
CA LEU A 35 12.89 -14.76 4.04
C LEU A 35 13.51 -15.59 5.17
N GLU A 36 13.18 -15.30 6.42
CA GLU A 36 13.59 -16.10 7.57
C GLU A 36 12.40 -16.92 8.08
N LEU A 37 12.55 -18.24 8.12
CA LEU A 37 11.60 -19.18 8.68
C LEU A 37 12.11 -19.62 10.05
N LYS A 38 11.35 -19.35 11.12
CA LYS A 38 11.73 -19.63 12.50
C LYS A 38 11.14 -20.96 12.97
N ASP A 39 11.81 -21.56 13.94
CA ASP A 39 11.42 -22.83 14.56
C ASP A 39 10.10 -22.76 15.32
N ASP A 40 9.71 -21.58 15.79
CA ASP A 40 8.41 -21.29 16.41
C ASP A 40 7.23 -21.22 15.43
N GLY A 41 7.46 -21.44 14.14
CA GLY A 41 6.44 -21.41 13.09
C GLY A 41 6.14 -20.01 12.55
N THR A 42 6.89 -18.99 12.95
CA THR A 42 6.77 -17.62 12.41
C THR A 42 7.78 -17.35 11.31
N TYR A 43 7.50 -16.37 10.45
CA TYR A 43 8.45 -15.91 9.44
C TYR A 43 8.60 -14.39 9.45
N GLU A 44 9.72 -13.94 8.92
CA GLU A 44 9.98 -12.54 8.56
C GLU A 44 10.44 -12.47 7.11
N TYR A 45 9.80 -11.64 6.30
CA TYR A 45 10.25 -11.29 4.95
C TYR A 45 10.64 -9.83 4.91
N LEU A 46 11.85 -9.55 4.46
CA LEU A 46 12.37 -8.21 4.27
C LEU A 46 12.49 -7.96 2.77
N SER A 47 11.65 -7.09 2.22
CA SER A 47 11.85 -6.59 0.85
C SER A 47 12.85 -5.44 0.88
N ARG A 48 13.93 -5.60 0.13
CA ARG A 48 15.11 -4.73 0.08
C ARG A 48 15.56 -4.59 -1.37
N GLY A 49 14.65 -4.14 -2.23
CA GLY A 49 14.99 -3.72 -3.59
C GLY A 49 15.88 -2.47 -3.61
N ASP A 50 16.14 -1.97 -4.82
CA ASP A 50 17.09 -0.86 -5.08
C ASP A 50 16.77 0.47 -4.36
N SER A 51 15.50 0.68 -3.96
CA SER A 51 15.05 1.92 -3.32
C SER A 51 14.56 1.66 -1.90
N CYS A 52 15.11 2.38 -0.92
CA CYS A 52 14.65 2.31 0.47
C CYS A 52 13.20 2.77 0.67
N TRP A 53 12.64 3.49 -0.31
CA TRP A 53 11.23 3.90 -0.31
C TRP A 53 10.26 2.77 -0.61
N THR A 54 10.75 1.65 -1.17
CA THR A 54 9.93 0.46 -1.46
C THR A 54 10.22 -0.69 -0.49
N TRP A 55 11.03 -0.45 0.54
CA TRP A 55 11.33 -1.46 1.52
C TRP A 55 10.10 -1.77 2.38
N SER A 56 9.87 -3.06 2.61
CA SER A 56 8.75 -3.54 3.42
C SER A 56 9.18 -4.69 4.31
N ASP A 57 8.62 -4.75 5.51
CA ASP A 57 8.83 -5.83 6.47
C ASP A 57 7.52 -6.55 6.68
N ILE A 58 7.50 -7.85 6.41
CA ILE A 58 6.30 -8.68 6.44
C ILE A 58 6.52 -9.79 7.43
N LYS A 59 5.52 -10.06 8.27
CA LYS A 59 5.57 -11.09 9.30
C LYS A 59 4.32 -11.93 9.26
N GLY A 60 4.46 -13.19 9.64
CA GLY A 60 3.32 -14.09 9.67
C GLY A 60 3.70 -15.46 10.20
N ILE A 61 2.84 -16.42 9.88
CA ILE A 61 3.00 -17.83 10.25
C ILE A 61 3.29 -18.61 8.97
N TRP A 62 4.15 -19.61 9.03
CA TRP A 62 4.41 -20.49 7.91
C TRP A 62 4.00 -21.93 8.20
N GLU A 63 3.65 -22.67 7.15
CA GLU A 63 3.46 -24.12 7.19
C GLU A 63 4.10 -24.77 5.97
N LEU A 64 4.61 -25.98 6.12
CA LEU A 64 5.14 -26.80 5.01
C LEU A 64 4.25 -28.03 4.84
N LYS A 65 3.72 -28.23 3.64
CA LYS A 65 2.91 -29.41 3.26
C LYS A 65 3.38 -29.92 1.92
N GLU A 66 3.80 -31.18 1.86
CA GLU A 66 4.16 -31.86 0.59
C GLU A 66 5.09 -31.01 -0.29
N ASP A 67 6.19 -30.52 0.28
CA ASP A 67 7.18 -29.65 -0.38
C ASP A 67 6.66 -28.26 -0.81
N VAL A 68 5.46 -27.86 -0.37
CA VAL A 68 4.91 -26.51 -0.56
C VAL A 68 4.96 -25.75 0.76
N LEU A 69 5.78 -24.71 0.80
CA LEU A 69 5.81 -23.72 1.87
C LEU A 69 4.69 -22.72 1.64
N ILE A 70 3.82 -22.54 2.64
CA ILE A 70 2.73 -21.57 2.64
C ILE A 70 3.00 -20.53 3.72
N LEU A 71 3.12 -19.27 3.33
CA LEU A 71 3.21 -18.12 4.22
C LEU A 71 1.82 -17.53 4.42
N HIS A 72 1.36 -17.45 5.67
CA HIS A 72 0.10 -16.83 6.05
C HIS A 72 0.39 -15.40 6.51
N HIS A 73 0.01 -14.43 5.68
CA HIS A 73 0.16 -13.01 5.96
C HIS A 73 -1.18 -12.44 6.41
N ASN A 74 -1.25 -12.04 7.68
CA ASN A 74 -2.40 -11.37 8.25
C ASN A 74 -2.01 -9.92 8.53
N TYR A 75 -2.67 -8.98 7.85
CA TYR A 75 -2.42 -7.55 8.04
C TYR A 75 -3.72 -6.77 8.08
N SER A 76 -3.63 -5.55 8.61
CA SER A 76 -4.77 -4.64 8.68
C SER A 76 -4.32 -3.26 8.25
N TYR A 77 -5.18 -2.56 7.53
CA TYR A 77 -4.98 -1.17 7.15
C TYR A 77 -6.27 -0.39 7.33
N VAL A 78 -6.16 0.90 7.58
CA VAL A 78 -7.31 1.81 7.62
C VAL A 78 -7.53 2.32 6.20
N GLU A 79 -8.77 2.33 5.73
CA GLU A 79 -9.12 2.98 4.46
C GLU A 79 -8.67 4.44 4.46
N ASN A 80 -8.26 4.96 3.31
CA ASN A 80 -7.94 6.37 3.19
C ASN A 80 -9.20 7.19 3.47
N ALA A 81 -9.08 8.22 4.31
CA ALA A 81 -10.15 9.16 4.59
C ALA A 81 -10.41 10.08 3.38
N THR A 82 -9.41 10.27 2.52
CA THR A 82 -9.49 11.14 1.35
C THR A 82 -8.77 10.55 0.14
N GLU A 83 -9.19 10.97 -1.04
CA GLU A 83 -8.54 10.67 -2.31
C GLU A 83 -8.60 11.91 -3.20
N TYR A 84 -7.47 12.23 -3.85
CA TYR A 84 -7.33 13.37 -4.77
C TYR A 84 -7.11 12.83 -6.17
N ILE A 85 -7.98 13.21 -7.11
CA ILE A 85 -7.90 12.82 -8.50
C ILE A 85 -7.71 14.09 -9.33
N GLU A 86 -6.51 14.25 -9.87
CA GLU A 86 -6.12 15.40 -10.69
C GLU A 86 -6.32 15.11 -12.18
N GLN A 87 -6.82 16.09 -12.91
CA GLN A 87 -7.03 16.01 -14.36
C GLN A 87 -6.64 17.33 -15.02
N THR A 88 -5.97 17.20 -16.16
CA THR A 88 -5.65 18.29 -17.07
C THR A 88 -6.53 18.16 -18.31
N ASP A 89 -7.19 19.25 -18.69
CA ASP A 89 -8.01 19.30 -19.89
C ASP A 89 -7.09 19.53 -21.13
N GLU A 90 -7.54 19.15 -22.33
CA GLU A 90 -6.76 19.38 -23.58
C GLU A 90 -6.38 20.86 -23.78
N ILE A 91 -7.28 21.75 -23.36
CA ILE A 91 -7.07 23.20 -23.34
C ILE A 91 -7.07 23.64 -21.88
N SER A 92 -5.89 24.01 -21.39
CA SER A 92 -5.74 24.44 -20.00
C SER A 92 -6.48 25.75 -19.75
N LYS A 93 -7.10 25.83 -18.57
CA LYS A 93 -7.86 26.97 -18.09
C LYS A 93 -7.00 27.84 -17.17
N ASP A 94 -7.40 29.09 -17.02
CA ASP A 94 -6.86 30.04 -16.05
C ASP A 94 -7.40 29.80 -14.63
N PHE A 95 -8.35 28.89 -14.47
CA PHE A 95 -8.90 28.45 -13.18
C PHE A 95 -8.83 26.93 -13.03
N VAL A 96 -8.86 26.47 -11.77
CA VAL A 96 -9.03 25.07 -11.40
C VAL A 96 -10.44 24.86 -10.84
N ILE A 97 -11.09 23.77 -11.24
CA ILE A 97 -12.35 23.31 -10.68
C ILE A 97 -12.04 22.27 -9.61
N VAL A 98 -12.46 22.52 -8.37
CA VAL A 98 -12.40 21.51 -7.30
C VAL A 98 -13.81 21.00 -7.05
N GLN A 99 -13.99 19.68 -7.10
CA GLN A 99 -15.24 19.00 -6.79
C GLN A 99 -15.08 18.13 -5.55
N ILE A 100 -15.96 18.31 -4.56
CA ILE A 100 -15.95 17.54 -3.31
C ILE A 100 -17.11 16.53 -3.34
N LYS A 101 -16.79 15.26 -3.11
CA LYS A 101 -17.76 14.16 -3.04
C LYS A 101 -17.56 13.32 -1.79
N ASP A 102 -18.60 12.65 -1.33
CA ASP A 102 -18.46 11.55 -0.39
C ASP A 102 -17.97 10.26 -1.08
N ASN A 103 -17.68 9.23 -0.28
CA ASN A 103 -17.29 7.90 -0.76
C ASN A 103 -18.37 7.16 -1.55
N PHE A 104 -19.60 7.69 -1.65
CA PHE A 104 -20.67 7.19 -2.52
C PHE A 104 -20.82 8.00 -3.81
N GLY A 105 -19.95 8.99 -4.03
CA GLY A 105 -19.96 9.86 -5.21
C GLY A 105 -20.97 11.00 -5.14
N LYS A 106 -21.62 11.23 -3.99
CA LYS A 106 -22.55 12.34 -3.81
C LYS A 106 -21.80 13.63 -3.51
N SER A 107 -22.18 14.70 -4.17
CA SER A 107 -21.60 16.03 -3.96
C SER A 107 -21.83 16.58 -2.55
N ILE A 108 -20.81 17.26 -2.01
CA ILE A 108 -20.86 17.90 -0.69
C ILE A 108 -20.88 19.43 -0.86
N SER A 109 -22.02 20.05 -0.54
CA SER A 109 -22.25 21.50 -0.62
C SER A 109 -21.82 22.25 0.65
N ASP A 110 -21.64 23.58 0.55
CA ASP A 110 -21.22 24.46 1.67
C ASP A 110 -19.90 24.02 2.34
N PHE A 111 -19.07 23.29 1.60
CA PHE A 111 -17.81 22.75 2.07
C PHE A 111 -16.67 23.75 1.82
N GLU A 112 -15.96 24.15 2.86
CA GLU A 112 -14.86 25.11 2.74
C GLU A 112 -13.60 24.44 2.17
N VAL A 113 -13.10 25.00 1.08
CA VAL A 113 -11.85 24.59 0.45
C VAL A 113 -10.89 25.77 0.43
N ASN A 114 -9.65 25.50 0.82
CA ASN A 114 -8.58 26.47 0.84
C ASN A 114 -7.55 26.07 -0.22
N TYR A 115 -7.35 26.93 -1.23
CA TYR A 115 -6.37 26.73 -2.30
C TYR A 115 -5.25 27.77 -2.17
N SER A 116 -4.00 27.34 -2.13
CA SER A 116 -2.86 28.25 -1.94
C SER A 116 -1.66 27.90 -2.80
N SER A 117 -0.82 28.90 -3.10
CA SER A 117 0.50 28.65 -3.66
C SER A 117 1.38 27.95 -2.63
N ILE A 118 2.32 27.10 -3.07
CA ILE A 118 3.16 26.33 -2.14
C ILE A 118 4.16 27.19 -1.36
N ASP A 119 4.39 28.44 -1.80
CA ASP A 119 5.14 29.44 -1.03
C ASP A 119 4.25 30.19 -0.01
N TRP A 120 2.97 29.81 0.11
CA TRP A 120 1.95 30.30 1.05
C TRP A 120 1.68 31.81 1.01
N LYS A 121 2.20 32.52 -0.01
CA LYS A 121 2.03 33.98 -0.12
C LYS A 121 0.64 34.37 -0.55
N LYS A 122 -0.07 33.48 -1.25
CA LYS A 122 -1.43 33.72 -1.73
C LYS A 122 -2.31 32.53 -1.39
N LYS A 123 -3.49 32.84 -0.85
CA LYS A 123 -4.51 31.88 -0.43
C LYS A 123 -5.87 32.36 -0.92
N GLN A 124 -6.66 31.44 -1.45
CA GLN A 124 -8.06 31.62 -1.78
C GLN A 124 -8.87 30.65 -0.94
N THR A 125 -9.89 31.16 -0.24
CA THR A 125 -10.81 30.36 0.56
C THR A 125 -12.20 30.55 -0.02
N LYS A 126 -12.84 29.45 -0.42
CA LYS A 126 -14.18 29.46 -1.02
C LYS A 126 -14.94 28.23 -0.54
N LYS A 127 -16.27 28.30 -0.60
CA LYS A 127 -17.15 27.16 -0.32
C LYS A 127 -17.71 26.56 -1.61
N THR A 128 -18.00 25.27 -1.57
CA THR A 128 -18.67 24.57 -2.68
C THR A 128 -20.12 25.01 -2.84
N ASP A 129 -20.59 25.00 -4.09
CA ASP A 129 -22.00 25.15 -4.45
C ASP A 129 -22.83 23.89 -4.12
N GLU A 130 -24.12 23.90 -4.49
CA GLU A 130 -25.04 22.76 -4.30
C GLU A 130 -24.58 21.48 -5.02
N ASN A 131 -23.75 21.59 -6.06
CA ASN A 131 -23.19 20.48 -6.82
C ASN A 131 -21.81 20.04 -6.28
N GLY A 132 -21.39 20.59 -5.14
CA GLY A 132 -20.11 20.28 -4.52
C GLY A 132 -18.92 20.87 -5.28
N ILE A 133 -19.13 21.91 -6.09
CA ILE A 133 -18.12 22.47 -6.98
C ILE A 133 -17.69 23.85 -6.47
N VAL A 134 -16.39 24.12 -6.57
CA VAL A 134 -15.80 25.44 -6.34
C VAL A 134 -14.71 25.72 -7.37
N LYS A 135 -14.57 26.99 -7.78
CA LYS A 135 -13.56 27.42 -8.76
C LYS A 135 -12.54 28.35 -8.12
N PHE A 136 -11.27 28.10 -8.38
CA PHE A 136 -10.16 28.94 -7.92
C PHE A 136 -9.37 29.45 -9.11
N ASP A 137 -8.91 30.70 -9.04
CA ASP A 137 -8.00 31.23 -10.04
C ASP A 137 -6.66 30.52 -9.88
N LYS A 138 -6.05 30.05 -10.98
CA LYS A 138 -4.73 29.44 -10.90
C LYS A 138 -3.70 30.51 -10.53
N TYR A 139 -2.78 30.15 -9.65
CA TYR A 139 -1.59 30.96 -9.45
C TYR A 139 -0.74 30.89 -10.73
N GLY A 140 -0.03 31.96 -11.06
CA GLY A 140 0.80 32.01 -12.28
C GLY A 140 1.66 30.75 -12.41
N VAL A 141 1.53 30.08 -13.57
CA VAL A 141 2.25 28.84 -13.87
C VAL A 141 3.69 29.20 -14.21
N ILE A 142 4.65 28.69 -13.44
CA ILE A 142 6.07 28.82 -13.78
C ILE A 142 6.49 27.52 -14.45
N TYR A 143 6.42 27.51 -15.79
CA TYR A 143 6.96 26.41 -16.59
C TYR A 143 8.44 26.20 -16.21
N ASN A 144 8.82 24.95 -15.89
CA ASN A 144 10.18 24.47 -15.55
C ASN A 144 10.57 24.37 -14.06
N LYS A 145 9.63 24.32 -13.12
CA LYS A 145 9.90 23.89 -11.73
C LYS A 145 8.76 22.99 -11.25
N ASN A 146 8.93 22.24 -10.15
CA ASN A 146 7.84 21.55 -9.46
C ASN A 146 6.76 22.58 -9.09
N ASP A 147 5.81 22.79 -10.00
CA ASP A 147 4.85 23.87 -9.94
C ASP A 147 3.60 23.35 -9.25
N SER A 148 3.68 23.31 -7.93
CA SER A 148 2.61 22.75 -7.11
C SER A 148 1.78 23.84 -6.44
N ALA A 149 0.53 23.51 -6.17
CA ALA A 149 -0.34 24.22 -5.26
C ALA A 149 -0.66 23.33 -4.05
N SER A 150 -1.27 23.91 -3.02
CA SER A 150 -1.77 23.17 -1.87
C SER A 150 -3.28 23.35 -1.77
N ILE A 151 -3.96 22.24 -1.48
CA ILE A 151 -5.37 22.24 -1.06
C ILE A 151 -5.42 21.86 0.41
N GLN A 152 -6.16 22.64 1.19
CA GLN A 152 -6.49 22.36 2.58
C GLN A 152 -7.99 22.25 2.76
N ILE A 153 -8.39 21.23 3.50
CA ILE A 153 -9.79 20.94 3.79
C ILE A 153 -9.95 20.59 5.27
N LYS A 154 -11.18 20.77 5.76
CA LYS A 154 -11.62 20.32 7.08
C LYS A 154 -12.88 19.50 6.92
N TYR A 155 -12.95 18.37 7.58
CA TYR A 155 -14.07 17.45 7.46
C TYR A 155 -14.29 16.67 8.76
N LEU A 156 -15.39 15.91 8.83
CA LEU A 156 -15.64 15.00 9.94
C LEU A 156 -15.16 13.60 9.56
N GLU A 157 -14.22 13.08 10.34
CA GLU A 157 -13.73 11.71 10.26
C GLU A 157 -14.17 10.96 11.52
N ASN A 158 -14.99 9.93 11.35
CA ASN A 158 -15.61 9.18 12.45
C ASN A 158 -16.28 10.09 13.50
N GLY A 159 -16.95 11.16 13.02
CA GLY A 159 -17.63 12.15 13.85
C GLY A 159 -16.74 13.19 14.53
N LYS A 160 -15.42 13.21 14.27
CA LYS A 160 -14.47 14.18 14.83
C LYS A 160 -13.94 15.12 13.74
N GLU A 161 -13.72 16.39 14.09
CA GLU A 161 -13.09 17.34 13.16
C GLU A 161 -11.66 16.88 12.84
N SER A 162 -11.40 16.74 11.55
CA SER A 162 -10.11 16.39 10.96
C SER A 162 -9.76 17.46 9.93
N SER A 163 -8.47 17.59 9.64
CA SER A 163 -7.97 18.53 8.64
C SER A 163 -6.83 17.91 7.86
N GLU A 164 -6.80 18.19 6.57
CA GLU A 164 -5.80 17.64 5.68
C GLU A 164 -5.25 18.69 4.74
N SER A 165 -3.99 18.52 4.35
CA SER A 165 -3.30 19.32 3.34
C SER A 165 -2.71 18.40 2.29
N ALA A 166 -3.11 18.56 1.04
CA ALA A 166 -2.53 17.86 -0.10
C ALA A 166 -1.75 18.83 -0.98
N VAL A 167 -0.72 18.30 -1.65
CA VAL A 167 0.01 18.98 -2.72
C VAL A 167 -0.56 18.50 -4.04
N VAL A 168 -0.95 19.43 -4.90
CA VAL A 168 -1.55 19.17 -6.21
C VAL A 168 -0.74 19.89 -7.29
N GLU A 169 -0.79 19.42 -8.52
CA GLU A 169 -0.17 20.11 -9.64
C GLU A 169 -0.91 21.43 -9.94
N ARG A 170 -0.16 22.51 -10.16
CA ARG A 170 -0.75 23.84 -10.42
C ARG A 170 -1.37 23.94 -11.83
N ASN A 171 -0.93 23.10 -12.75
CA ASN A 171 -1.48 22.98 -14.11
C ASN A 171 -2.83 22.23 -14.14
N SER A 172 -3.18 21.46 -13.10
CA SER A 172 -4.45 20.73 -13.00
C SER A 172 -5.65 21.64 -13.25
N ASP A 173 -6.52 21.23 -14.17
CA ASP A 173 -7.76 21.95 -14.52
C ASP A 173 -8.93 21.51 -13.65
N ARG A 174 -8.88 20.26 -13.18
CA ARG A 174 -9.91 19.66 -12.34
C ARG A 174 -9.27 18.82 -11.25
N ILE A 175 -9.81 18.93 -10.04
CA ILE A 175 -9.41 18.13 -8.89
C ILE A 175 -10.70 17.61 -8.26
N THR A 176 -10.85 16.29 -8.22
CA THR A 176 -11.91 15.65 -7.44
C THR A 176 -11.35 15.21 -6.11
N ILE A 177 -12.01 15.57 -5.02
CA ILE A 177 -11.67 15.14 -3.66
C ILE A 177 -12.82 14.26 -3.16
N ASN A 178 -12.54 12.97 -3.01
CA ASN A 178 -13.48 12.03 -2.39
C ASN A 178 -13.19 11.98 -0.89
N ILE A 179 -14.23 12.09 -0.06
CA ILE A 179 -14.14 12.04 1.39
C ILE A 179 -14.86 10.80 1.91
N ASN A 180 -14.11 9.91 2.54
CA ASN A 180 -14.64 8.81 3.35
C ASN A 180 -14.74 9.30 4.79
N SER A 181 -15.93 9.69 5.23
CA SER A 181 -16.15 10.20 6.59
C SER A 181 -16.08 9.11 7.66
N GLU A 182 -16.14 7.83 7.28
CA GLU A 182 -16.12 6.69 8.20
C GLU A 182 -15.14 5.62 7.70
N PRO A 183 -13.83 5.93 7.61
CA PRO A 183 -12.84 4.98 7.13
C PRO A 183 -12.78 3.77 8.06
N LYS A 184 -12.81 2.58 7.46
CA LYS A 184 -12.84 1.32 8.21
C LYS A 184 -11.45 0.69 8.27
N THR A 185 -11.19 -0.02 9.36
CA THR A 185 -10.07 -0.95 9.42
C THR A 185 -10.44 -2.21 8.63
N ILE A 186 -9.71 -2.48 7.56
CA ILE A 186 -9.84 -3.68 6.76
C ILE A 186 -8.82 -4.70 7.24
N HIS A 187 -9.30 -5.90 7.58
CA HIS A 187 -8.46 -7.04 7.91
C HIS A 187 -8.32 -7.93 6.68
N LYS A 188 -7.08 -8.16 6.23
CA LYS A 188 -6.78 -9.07 5.13
C LYS A 188 -6.00 -10.28 5.61
N ARG A 189 -6.29 -11.40 4.95
CA ARG A 189 -5.58 -12.67 5.11
C ARG A 189 -5.17 -13.14 3.74
N GLU A 190 -3.88 -13.16 3.50
CA GLU A 190 -3.29 -13.59 2.24
C GLU A 190 -2.43 -14.82 2.49
N LYS A 191 -2.31 -15.64 1.45
CA LYS A 191 -1.45 -16.82 1.45
C LYS A 191 -0.50 -16.68 0.29
N TYR A 192 0.78 -16.93 0.57
CA TYR A 192 1.81 -16.96 -0.44
C TYR A 192 2.45 -18.32 -0.45
N SER A 193 2.79 -18.82 -1.63
CA SER A 193 3.25 -20.20 -1.78
C SER A 193 4.62 -20.26 -2.45
N PHE A 194 5.45 -21.17 -1.96
CA PHE A 194 6.78 -21.47 -2.51
C PHE A 194 6.93 -22.98 -2.65
N GLU A 195 7.58 -23.43 -3.72
CA GLU A 195 8.10 -24.79 -3.83
C GLU A 195 9.39 -24.88 -3.00
N PHE A 196 9.50 -25.89 -2.14
CA PHE A 196 10.70 -26.19 -1.36
C PHE A 196 11.35 -27.47 -1.88
N LYS A 197 12.59 -27.37 -2.34
CA LYS A 197 13.32 -28.55 -2.85
C LYS A 197 14.81 -28.43 -2.59
N LYS A 198 15.37 -29.42 -1.90
CA LYS A 198 16.83 -29.52 -1.62
C LYS A 198 17.41 -28.22 -1.04
N GLY A 199 16.74 -27.64 -0.03
CA GLY A 199 17.21 -26.41 0.60
C GLY A 199 17.02 -25.12 -0.21
N LYS A 200 16.34 -25.16 -1.36
CA LYS A 200 15.98 -23.98 -2.15
C LYS A 200 14.48 -23.72 -2.10
N LEU A 201 14.11 -22.44 -2.18
CA LEU A 201 12.73 -22.01 -2.35
C LEU A 201 12.54 -21.39 -3.73
N LYS A 202 11.36 -21.60 -4.32
CA LYS A 202 10.96 -20.94 -5.57
C LYS A 202 9.54 -20.42 -5.40
N SER A 203 9.31 -19.13 -5.63
CA SER A 203 7.97 -18.56 -5.48
C SER A 203 7.00 -19.16 -6.51
N ILE A 204 5.76 -19.38 -6.07
CA ILE A 204 4.63 -19.80 -6.90
C ILE A 204 3.65 -18.63 -7.01
N GLU A 205 3.27 -18.07 -5.86
CA GLU A 205 2.39 -16.90 -5.76
C GLU A 205 2.94 -16.00 -4.65
N PHE A 206 3.53 -14.87 -5.03
CA PHE A 206 4.12 -13.93 -4.09
C PHE A 206 4.18 -12.51 -4.70
N PRO A 207 3.34 -11.56 -4.27
CA PRO A 207 3.15 -10.28 -4.95
C PRO A 207 4.24 -9.24 -4.66
N TYR A 208 5.22 -9.57 -3.82
CA TYR A 208 6.31 -8.65 -3.45
C TYR A 208 7.52 -8.73 -4.38
N VAL A 209 7.46 -9.57 -5.40
CA VAL A 209 8.46 -9.69 -6.46
C VAL A 209 7.74 -9.78 -7.79
N ASP A 210 8.26 -9.11 -8.82
CA ASP A 210 7.59 -8.99 -10.12
C ASP A 210 7.58 -10.32 -10.91
N GLU A 211 8.41 -11.29 -10.52
CA GLU A 211 8.58 -12.57 -11.22
C GLU A 211 8.78 -13.75 -10.25
N ILE A 212 8.57 -14.97 -10.79
CA ILE A 212 8.91 -16.21 -10.08
C ILE A 212 10.39 -16.19 -9.71
N SER A 213 10.65 -16.10 -8.41
CA SER A 213 11.98 -15.85 -7.86
C SER A 213 12.47 -17.07 -7.09
N SER A 214 13.76 -17.36 -7.23
CA SER A 214 14.42 -18.42 -6.46
C SER A 214 15.14 -17.83 -5.26
N TYR A 215 15.21 -18.60 -4.17
CA TYR A 215 15.90 -18.20 -2.95
C TYR A 215 16.83 -19.33 -2.50
N LYS A 216 18.05 -18.95 -2.11
CA LYS A 216 19.04 -19.84 -1.54
C LYS A 216 19.07 -19.69 -0.02
N LYS A 217 19.22 -20.80 0.69
CA LYS A 217 19.47 -20.79 2.12
C LYS A 217 20.87 -20.21 2.41
N LEU A 218 20.98 -19.37 3.44
CA LEU A 218 22.23 -18.80 3.96
C LEU A 218 22.91 -19.71 4.98
#